data_AF-A0A933BV70-F1
#
_entry.id   AF-A0A933BV70-F1
#
_cell.length_a   1.000
_cell.length_b   1.000
_cell.length_c   1.000
_cell.angle_alpha   90.00
_cell.angle_beta   90.00
_cell.angle_gamma   90.00
#
_symmetry.space_group_name_H-M   'P 1'
#
loop_
_entity.id
_entity.type
_entity.pdbx_description
1 polymer ?
#
loop_
_entity_poly.entity_id
_entity_poly.type
_entity_poly.pdbx_seq_one_letter_code
_entity_poly.pdbx_strand_id
1 'polypeptide(L)'
;MMKNKNYLFLAALFLAVIAFLPGNAYASMPGIHRGDENLLAPGAATFCSKNFTIENKGQSDAEVQMILGNEPVSTENIPLGQTRSYDLKENLSRAMLQGKKVSLKDSAFLLNLTPKSSNLRVYCEE
;
A
#
# COMPACT_ATOMS: atom_id res chain seq x y z
N MET A 1 1.88 51.34 -48.34
CA MET A 1 2.47 51.62 -47.01
C MET A 1 2.21 50.40 -46.13
N MET A 2 3.29 49.91 -45.52
CA MET A 2 3.50 48.85 -44.50
C MET A 2 2.28 48.15 -43.86
N LYS A 3 2.24 46.81 -43.96
CA LYS A 3 2.57 45.78 -42.92
C LYS A 3 1.37 45.45 -42.01
N ASN A 4 0.93 44.19 -42.08
CA ASN A 4 0.67 43.36 -40.90
C ASN A 4 0.47 41.90 -41.34
N LYS A 5 1.59 41.21 -41.48
CA LYS A 5 1.66 39.75 -41.51
C LYS A 5 2.31 39.30 -40.19
N ASN A 6 1.85 38.17 -39.65
CA ASN A 6 2.54 37.32 -38.67
C ASN A 6 2.33 37.60 -37.18
N TYR A 7 1.09 37.57 -36.68
CA TYR A 7 0.83 37.39 -35.24
C TYR A 7 -0.05 36.19 -34.88
N LEU A 8 -0.42 35.35 -35.85
CA LEU A 8 -1.23 34.15 -35.55
C LEU A 8 -0.43 32.85 -35.35
N PHE A 9 0.87 32.85 -35.66
CA PHE A 9 1.68 31.63 -35.60
C PHE A 9 2.50 31.46 -34.30
N LEU A 10 2.58 32.48 -33.44
CA LEU A 10 3.35 32.39 -32.19
C LEU A 10 2.59 31.80 -31.00
N ALA A 11 1.25 31.67 -31.08
CA ALA A 11 0.46 31.13 -29.97
C ALA A 11 0.41 29.58 -29.94
N ALA A 12 0.74 28.90 -31.04
CA ALA A 12 0.62 27.45 -31.16
C ALA A 12 1.88 26.67 -30.74
N LEU A 13 3.04 27.33 -30.59
CA LEU A 13 4.30 26.65 -30.25
C LEU A 13 4.55 26.51 -28.74
N PHE A 14 3.78 27.22 -27.90
CA PHE A 14 3.96 27.18 -26.43
C PHE A 14 3.14 26.08 -25.73
N LEU A 15 2.26 25.39 -26.45
CA LEU A 15 1.35 24.37 -25.91
C LEU A 15 1.80 22.92 -26.17
N ALA A 16 2.89 22.71 -26.92
CA ALA A 16 3.36 21.37 -27.31
C ALA A 16 4.53 20.84 -26.45
N VAL A 17 4.98 21.59 -25.43
CA VAL A 17 6.11 21.22 -24.55
C VAL A 17 5.67 21.16 -23.08
N ILE A 18 4.50 20.55 -22.84
CA ILE A 18 4.17 19.94 -21.55
C ILE A 18 3.91 18.46 -21.90
N ALA A 19 4.97 17.70 -22.18
CA ALA A 19 5.47 16.73 -21.21
C ALA A 19 4.34 15.75 -20.84
N PHE A 20 4.05 14.70 -21.61
CA PHE A 20 4.89 13.49 -21.70
C PHE A 20 5.71 13.21 -20.42
N LEU A 21 5.05 13.32 -19.27
CA LEU A 21 5.47 12.65 -18.04
C LEU A 21 4.54 11.47 -17.83
N PRO A 22 4.89 10.22 -18.22
CA PRO A 22 4.38 9.06 -17.50
C PRO A 22 5.07 9.05 -16.12
N GLY A 23 4.71 10.03 -15.29
CA GLY A 23 5.23 10.21 -13.95
C GLY A 23 4.41 9.43 -12.93
N ASN A 24 4.18 8.14 -13.15
CA ASN A 24 3.75 7.24 -12.09
C ASN A 24 4.96 6.86 -11.24
N ALA A 25 5.61 7.84 -10.62
CA ALA A 25 6.56 7.59 -9.56
C ALA A 25 5.85 7.92 -8.24
N TYR A 26 5.04 6.98 -7.76
CA TYR A 26 4.77 6.91 -6.34
C TYR A 26 6.12 6.66 -5.67
N ALA A 27 6.81 7.72 -5.27
CA ALA A 27 7.98 7.62 -4.43
C ALA A 27 7.50 7.10 -3.07
N SER A 28 7.58 5.78 -2.85
CA SER A 28 7.51 5.23 -1.52
C SER A 28 8.77 5.69 -0.79
N MET A 29 8.68 6.82 -0.09
CA MET A 29 9.68 7.18 0.89
C MET A 29 9.83 5.98 1.84
N PRO A 30 11.05 5.47 2.10
CA PRO A 30 11.25 4.45 3.11
C PRO A 30 10.82 5.06 4.45
N GLY A 31 9.64 4.66 4.92
CA GLY A 31 9.14 5.09 6.21
C GLY A 31 10.11 4.61 7.28
N ILE A 32 10.48 5.49 8.19
CA ILE A 32 11.13 5.06 9.43
C ILE A 32 10.07 4.29 10.21
N HIS A 33 10.09 2.96 10.13
CA HIS A 33 9.20 2.09 10.89
C HIS A 33 9.66 2.07 12.35
N ARG A 34 8.90 2.70 13.25
CA ARG A 34 9.09 2.59 14.70
C ARG A 34 8.09 1.59 15.26
N GLY A 35 8.57 0.46 15.73
CA GLY A 35 7.77 -0.58 16.36
C GLY A 35 8.36 -1.98 16.18
N ASP A 36 7.61 -2.99 16.62
CA ASP A 36 8.08 -4.39 16.60
C ASP A 36 8.12 -4.93 15.16
N GLU A 37 9.32 -5.35 14.75
CA GLU A 37 9.54 -6.04 13.47
C GLU A 37 9.28 -7.54 13.63
N ASN A 38 8.40 -8.07 12.77
CA ASN A 38 8.10 -9.49 12.68
C ASN A 38 8.37 -10.01 11.27
N LEU A 39 9.17 -11.06 11.16
CA LEU A 39 9.40 -11.76 9.90
C LEU A 39 8.44 -12.96 9.79
N LEU A 40 7.53 -12.88 8.83
CA LEU A 40 6.55 -13.90 8.54
C LEU A 40 7.04 -14.80 7.39
N ALA A 41 7.49 -15.99 7.75
CA ALA A 41 7.71 -17.09 6.81
C ALA A 41 6.37 -17.56 6.19
N PRO A 42 6.39 -18.38 5.12
CA PRO A 42 5.20 -19.00 4.56
C PRO A 42 4.36 -19.73 5.62
N GLY A 43 3.07 -19.39 5.73
CA GLY A 43 2.15 -19.95 6.72
C GLY A 43 2.29 -19.39 8.14
N ALA A 44 3.27 -18.53 8.41
CA ALA A 44 3.40 -17.85 9.69
C ALA A 44 2.41 -16.68 9.82
N ALA A 45 2.12 -16.28 11.05
CA ALA A 45 1.25 -15.16 11.35
C ALA A 45 1.76 -14.30 12.50
N THR A 46 1.30 -13.04 12.54
CA THR A 46 1.59 -12.08 13.62
C THR A 46 0.36 -11.25 13.95
N PHE A 47 0.41 -10.53 15.08
CA PHE A 47 -0.65 -9.66 15.56
C PHE A 47 -0.15 -8.22 15.68
N CYS A 48 -0.93 -7.26 15.18
CA CYS A 48 -0.71 -5.83 15.41
C CYS A 48 -1.96 -5.23 16.08
N SER A 49 -1.78 -4.60 17.24
CA SER A 49 -2.85 -3.89 17.97
C SER A 49 -3.02 -2.43 17.55
N LYS A 50 -2.20 -1.96 16.61
CA LYS A 50 -2.14 -0.60 16.09
C LYS A 50 -1.94 -0.65 14.58
N ASN A 51 -1.68 0.51 13.99
CA ASN A 51 -1.32 0.62 12.58
C ASN A 51 -0.07 -0.22 12.28
N PHE A 52 0.04 -0.66 11.04
CA PHE A 52 1.12 -1.56 10.66
C PHE A 52 1.51 -1.39 9.20
N THR A 53 2.74 -1.78 8.90
CA THR A 53 3.26 -1.84 7.55
C THR A 53 3.69 -3.26 7.22
N ILE A 54 3.36 -3.72 6.02
CA ILE A 54 3.81 -5.01 5.48
C ILE A 54 4.71 -4.74 4.26
N GLU A 55 5.91 -5.30 4.30
CA GLU A 55 6.89 -5.22 3.23
C GLU A 55 7.20 -6.62 2.70
N ASN A 56 7.14 -6.80 1.38
CA ASN A 56 7.52 -8.08 0.77
C ASN A 56 9.02 -8.12 0.47
N LYS A 57 9.77 -8.86 1.31
CA LYS A 57 11.20 -9.16 1.18
C LYS A 57 11.48 -10.55 0.58
N GLY A 58 10.47 -11.19 0.00
CA GLY A 58 10.56 -12.51 -0.61
C GLY A 58 11.28 -12.51 -1.97
N GLN A 59 11.00 -13.55 -2.77
CA GLN A 59 11.51 -13.67 -4.15
C GLN A 59 10.38 -13.59 -5.20
N SER A 60 9.12 -13.58 -4.74
CA SER A 60 7.92 -13.50 -5.56
C SER A 60 6.90 -12.61 -4.88
N ASP A 61 5.82 -12.31 -5.60
CA ASP A 61 4.62 -11.72 -5.00
C ASP A 61 4.16 -12.57 -3.81
N ALA A 62 3.63 -11.90 -2.80
CA ALA A 62 3.19 -12.52 -1.57
C ALA A 62 1.69 -12.27 -1.35
N GLU A 63 1.00 -13.27 -0.85
CA GLU A 63 -0.41 -13.18 -0.48
C GLU A 63 -0.55 -13.10 1.04
N VAL A 64 -1.30 -12.11 1.51
CA VAL A 64 -1.56 -11.86 2.93
C VAL A 64 -3.05 -11.88 3.18
N GLN A 65 -3.47 -12.62 4.19
CA GLN A 65 -4.82 -12.50 4.73
C GLN A 65 -4.80 -11.64 5.99
N MET A 66 -5.63 -10.61 6.01
CA MET A 66 -5.91 -9.80 7.17
C MET A 66 -7.22 -10.28 7.81
N ILE A 67 -7.12 -10.66 9.08
CA ILE A 67 -8.23 -11.03 9.94
C ILE A 67 -8.33 -9.96 11.03
N LEU A 68 -9.51 -9.35 11.18
CA LEU A 68 -9.77 -8.37 12.23
C LEU A 68 -10.68 -9.01 13.27
N GLY A 69 -10.23 -9.08 14.52
CA GLY A 69 -10.91 -9.87 15.54
C GLY A 69 -10.97 -11.34 15.12
N ASN A 70 -12.16 -11.80 14.71
CA ASN A 70 -12.38 -13.16 14.18
C ASN A 70 -12.93 -13.19 12.75
N GLU A 71 -12.93 -12.05 12.06
CA GLU A 71 -13.50 -11.92 10.72
C GLU A 71 -12.39 -11.75 9.67
N PRO A 72 -12.31 -12.60 8.64
CA PRO A 72 -11.47 -12.32 7.49
C PRO A 72 -12.06 -11.12 6.74
N VAL A 73 -11.25 -10.08 6.55
CA VAL A 73 -11.69 -8.82 5.94
C VAL A 73 -11.06 -8.56 4.58
N SER A 74 -9.81 -8.99 4.37
CA SER A 74 -9.15 -8.89 3.07
C SER A 74 -8.14 -10.00 2.87
N THR A 75 -7.95 -10.35 1.61
CA THR A 75 -6.80 -11.10 1.12
C THR A 75 -6.16 -10.23 0.05
N GLU A 76 -4.89 -9.89 0.24
CA GLU A 76 -4.18 -8.93 -0.58
C GLU A 76 -2.90 -9.52 -1.14
N ASN A 77 -2.60 -9.16 -2.37
CA ASN A 77 -1.31 -9.46 -2.98
C ASN A 77 -0.37 -8.26 -2.80
N ILE A 78 0.79 -8.51 -2.21
CA ILE A 78 1.88 -7.55 -2.04
C ILE A 78 2.97 -7.93 -3.03
N PRO A 79 3.15 -7.16 -4.13
CA PRO A 79 4.16 -7.49 -5.13
C PRO A 79 5.57 -7.48 -4.56
N LEU A 80 6.48 -8.20 -5.21
CA LEU A 80 7.89 -8.28 -4.78
C LEU A 80 8.50 -6.87 -4.56
N GLY A 81 9.12 -6.68 -3.39
CA GLY A 81 9.80 -5.44 -3.01
C GLY A 81 8.88 -4.28 -2.68
N GLN A 82 7.56 -4.47 -2.73
CA GLN A 82 6.58 -3.44 -2.38
C GLN A 82 6.28 -3.42 -0.89
N THR A 83 5.83 -2.27 -0.44
CA THR A 83 5.44 -1.99 0.94
C THR A 83 4.02 -1.44 0.97
N ARG A 84 3.21 -1.88 1.94
CA ARG A 84 1.84 -1.44 2.16
C ARG A 84 1.64 -1.05 3.62
N SER A 85 1.09 0.13 3.86
CA SER A 85 0.74 0.61 5.20
C SER A 85 -0.76 0.59 5.42
N TYR A 86 -1.16 0.23 6.63
CA TYR A 86 -2.55 0.03 7.01
C TYR A 86 -2.86 0.81 8.29
N ASP A 87 -3.92 1.62 8.24
CA ASP A 87 -4.53 2.18 9.43
C ASP A 87 -5.52 1.17 10.01
N LEU A 88 -5.24 0.68 11.22
CA LEU A 88 -6.04 -0.38 11.83
C LEU A 88 -7.47 0.10 12.13
N LYS A 89 -7.63 1.32 12.62
CA LYS A 89 -8.94 1.86 12.99
C LYS A 89 -9.80 2.12 11.77
N GLU A 90 -9.21 2.61 10.68
CA GLU A 90 -9.92 2.78 9.41
C GLU A 90 -10.39 1.44 8.85
N ASN A 91 -9.52 0.42 8.86
CA ASN A 91 -9.88 -0.92 8.40
C ASN A 91 -10.98 -1.56 9.27
N LEU A 92 -10.91 -1.41 10.60
CA LEU A 92 -11.98 -1.85 11.51
C LEU A 92 -13.30 -1.13 11.24
N SER A 93 -13.26 0.20 11.11
CA SER A 93 -14.45 1.01 10.79
C SER A 93 -15.08 0.57 9.46
N ARG A 94 -14.27 0.36 8.42
CA ARG A 94 -14.72 -0.11 7.12
C ARG A 94 -15.34 -1.50 7.20
N ALA A 95 -14.74 -2.43 7.94
CA ALA A 95 -15.29 -3.76 8.16
C ALA A 95 -16.63 -3.71 8.92
N MET A 96 -16.76 -2.85 9.94
CA MET A 96 -18.03 -2.61 10.63
C MET A 96 -19.12 -2.08 9.68
N LEU A 97 -18.78 -1.12 8.81
CA LEU A 97 -19.70 -0.58 7.81
C LEU A 97 -20.14 -1.65 6.79
N GLN A 98 -19.30 -2.67 6.56
CA GLN A 98 -19.62 -3.84 5.73
C GLN A 98 -20.43 -4.91 6.50
N GLY A 99 -20.80 -4.67 7.75
CA GLY A 99 -21.59 -5.59 8.57
C GLY A 99 -20.78 -6.71 9.21
N LYS A 100 -19.45 -6.63 9.22
CA LYS A 100 -18.57 -7.60 9.90
C LYS A 100 -18.69 -7.45 11.42
N LYS A 101 -18.61 -8.57 12.14
CA LYS A 101 -18.64 -8.61 13.60
C LYS A 101 -17.27 -8.30 14.19
N VAL A 102 -16.84 -7.05 14.09
CA VAL A 102 -15.58 -6.53 14.62
C VAL A 102 -15.81 -5.31 15.50
N SER A 103 -14.84 -4.96 16.34
CA SER A 103 -14.84 -3.83 17.26
C SER A 103 -13.64 -2.91 17.00
N LEU A 104 -13.77 -1.61 17.23
CA LEU A 104 -12.66 -0.63 17.13
C LEU A 104 -11.50 -0.89 18.12
N LYS A 105 -11.65 -1.85 19.02
CA LYS A 105 -10.62 -2.31 19.97
C LYS A 105 -9.94 -3.61 19.52
N ASP A 106 -10.39 -4.23 18.44
CA ASP A 106 -9.81 -5.46 17.95
C ASP A 106 -8.42 -5.22 17.34
N SER A 107 -7.64 -6.28 17.25
CA SER A 107 -6.32 -6.27 16.62
C SER A 107 -6.39 -6.88 15.22
N ALA A 108 -5.37 -6.59 14.41
CA ALA A 108 -5.15 -7.28 13.15
C ALA A 108 -4.31 -8.55 13.37
N PHE A 109 -4.79 -9.67 12.86
CA PHE A 109 -4.03 -10.89 12.66
C PHE A 109 -3.66 -11.00 11.18
N LEU A 110 -2.37 -11.11 10.90
CA LEU A 110 -1.81 -11.09 9.57
C LEU A 110 -1.20 -12.45 9.27
N LEU A 111 -1.72 -13.14 8.26
CA LEU A 111 -1.30 -14.48 7.86
C LEU A 111 -0.66 -14.45 6.47
N ASN A 112 0.58 -14.94 6.37
CA ASN A 112 1.25 -15.12 5.09
C ASN A 112 0.74 -16.40 4.40
N LEU A 113 -0.12 -16.24 3.39
CA LEU A 113 -0.71 -17.34 2.62
C LEU A 113 0.20 -17.85 1.49
N THR A 114 1.26 -17.12 1.16
CA THR A 114 2.12 -17.47 0.03
C THR A 114 2.83 -18.80 0.26
N PRO A 115 2.82 -19.73 -0.71
CA PRO A 115 3.58 -20.97 -0.59
C PRO A 115 5.09 -20.75 -0.84
N LYS A 116 5.91 -21.33 0.04
CA LYS A 116 7.36 -21.66 -0.10
C LYS A 116 8.38 -20.52 -0.35
N SER A 117 8.04 -19.37 -0.94
CA SER A 117 9.04 -18.36 -1.39
C SER A 117 8.75 -16.90 -1.01
N SER A 118 7.93 -16.66 0.01
CA SER A 118 7.75 -15.31 0.56
C SER A 118 8.41 -15.15 1.92
N ASN A 119 8.94 -13.97 2.17
CA ASN A 119 9.28 -13.49 3.50
C ASN A 119 8.66 -12.11 3.63
N LEU A 120 7.61 -12.01 4.44
CA LEU A 120 6.97 -10.73 4.70
C LEU A 120 7.55 -10.15 5.97
N ARG A 121 7.98 -8.90 5.89
CA ARG A 121 8.38 -8.14 7.06
C ARG A 121 7.21 -7.27 7.48
N VAL A 122 6.76 -7.44 8.71
CA VAL A 122 5.67 -6.66 9.29
C VAL A 122 6.22 -5.79 10.39
N TYR A 123 5.89 -4.49 10.33
CA TYR A 123 6.20 -3.54 11.39
C TYR A 123 4.87 -3.15 12.04
N CYS A 124 4.66 -3.54 13.30
CA CYS A 124 3.52 -3.10 14.08
C CYS A 124 3.90 -1.83 14.85
N GLU A 125 3.17 -0.73 14.67
CA GLU A 125 3.44 0.52 15.39
C GLU A 125 3.18 0.37 16.90
N GLU A 126 3.96 1.11 17.69
CA GLU A 126 3.93 1.09 19.16
C GLU A 126 2.81 1.90 19.80
#